data_AF-R9LNW3-F1
#
_entry.id   AF-R9LNW3-F1
#
_cell.length_a   1.000
_cell.length_b   1.000
_cell.length_c   1.000
_cell.angle_alpha   90.00
_cell.angle_beta   90.00
_cell.angle_gamma   90.00
#
_symmetry.space_group_name_H-M   'P 1'
#
loop_
_entity.id
_entity.type
_entity.pdbx_description
1 polymer ?
#
loop_
_entity_poly.entity_id
_entity_poly.type
_entity_poly.pdbx_seq_one_letter_code
_entity_poly.pdbx_strand_id
1 'polypeptide(L)'
;MMNRDNFLEALNIIKERVLAENGEIFNFETGEPVSRELIDEIERKYGVPFPADFVRFLTTIAGKVDISWGIYTDDWFKRGQQLPFNCPDNGRLYWDAEQYFRDEIEWYTQNPRNLPFLHQKLLLSQVGNGDLILFDLAPAESKKPIVYCSHDADYEGLPQVAACFENYVESLLKLGLVGDDFYNLEPFLNYETGSIDAEQPNAVAWRKLFGLM
;
A
#
# COMPACT_ATOMS: atom_id res chain seq x y z
N MET A 1 6.28 16.23 5.34
CA MET A 1 7.13 15.16 4.79
C MET A 1 7.39 14.17 5.91
N MET A 2 7.01 12.92 5.69
CA MET A 2 7.08 11.86 6.71
C MET A 2 8.53 11.48 7.04
N ASN A 3 8.82 11.22 8.31
CA ASN A 3 10.09 10.73 8.83
C ASN A 3 9.87 9.40 9.58
N ARG A 4 10.93 8.74 10.05
CA ARG A 4 10.79 7.44 10.74
C ARG A 4 9.95 7.56 12.02
N ASP A 5 10.19 8.57 12.83
CA ASP A 5 9.52 8.71 14.14
C ASP A 5 8.01 8.89 13.98
N ASN A 6 7.56 9.82 13.14
CA ASN A 6 6.12 10.05 12.94
C ASN A 6 5.45 8.92 12.15
N PHE A 7 6.19 8.20 11.30
CA PHE A 7 5.70 6.97 10.67
C PHE A 7 5.42 5.88 11.72
N LEU A 8 6.39 5.60 12.59
CA LEU A 8 6.25 4.59 13.64
C LEU A 8 5.17 4.98 14.66
N GLU A 9 5.06 6.26 15.02
CA GLU A 9 4.00 6.78 15.87
C GLU A 9 2.61 6.54 15.25
N ALA A 10 2.43 6.87 13.96
CA ALA A 10 1.18 6.63 13.26
C ALA A 10 0.78 5.15 13.24
N LEU A 11 1.75 4.25 13.00
CA LEU A 11 1.51 2.81 13.05
C LEU A 11 1.09 2.32 14.44
N ASN A 12 1.72 2.84 15.50
CA ASN A 12 1.35 2.50 16.88
C ASN A 12 -0.07 2.98 17.22
N ILE A 13 -0.45 4.18 16.80
CA ILE A 13 -1.83 4.68 16.95
C ILE A 13 -2.80 3.70 16.28
N ILE A 14 -2.55 3.31 15.03
CA ILE A 14 -3.42 2.37 14.30
C ILE A 14 -3.52 1.03 15.04
N LYS A 15 -2.39 0.50 15.53
CA LYS A 15 -2.37 -0.73 16.34
C LYS A 15 -3.23 -0.62 17.59
N GLU A 16 -3.12 0.48 18.33
CA GLU A 16 -3.93 0.72 19.52
C GLU A 16 -5.42 0.82 19.18
N ARG A 17 -5.78 1.47 18.07
CA ARG A 17 -7.17 1.55 17.58
C ARG A 17 -7.72 0.16 17.26
N VAL A 18 -6.97 -0.67 16.53
CA VAL A 18 -7.39 -2.04 16.20
C VAL A 18 -7.63 -2.85 17.47
N LEU A 19 -6.71 -2.82 18.43
CA LEU A 19 -6.83 -3.57 19.68
C LEU A 19 -8.01 -3.08 20.55
N ALA A 20 -8.30 -1.78 20.54
CA ALA A 20 -9.44 -1.20 21.26
C ALA A 20 -10.79 -1.68 20.68
N GLU A 21 -10.82 -2.04 19.40
CA GLU A 21 -11.99 -2.60 18.71
C GLU A 21 -12.08 -4.13 18.80
N ASN A 22 -11.28 -4.74 19.69
CA ASN A 22 -11.10 -6.20 19.82
C ASN A 22 -10.65 -6.86 18.50
N GLY A 23 -9.90 -6.12 17.70
CA GLY A 23 -9.24 -6.64 16.51
C GLY A 23 -7.96 -7.43 16.83
N GLU A 24 -7.47 -8.10 15.81
CA GLU A 24 -6.24 -8.88 15.83
C GLU A 24 -5.18 -8.21 14.96
N ILE A 25 -3.94 -8.25 15.45
CA ILE A 25 -2.75 -7.84 14.70
C ILE A 25 -2.06 -9.12 14.25
N PHE A 26 -2.09 -9.40 12.94
CA PHE A 26 -1.48 -10.60 12.37
C PHE A 26 0.02 -10.42 12.18
N ASN A 27 0.42 -9.26 11.66
CA ASN A 27 1.82 -8.86 11.50
C ASN A 27 2.01 -7.41 11.96
N PHE A 28 3.15 -7.11 12.58
CA PHE A 28 3.52 -5.76 12.98
C PHE A 28 5.05 -5.61 13.01
N GLU A 29 5.66 -5.66 11.84
CA GLU A 29 7.10 -5.58 11.67
C GLU A 29 7.49 -4.30 10.92
N THR A 30 8.51 -3.61 11.44
CA THR A 30 9.19 -2.52 10.72
C THR A 30 10.69 -2.75 10.84
N GLY A 31 11.38 -2.82 9.70
CA GLY A 31 12.82 -2.97 9.62
C GLY A 31 13.55 -1.64 9.77
N GLU A 32 14.85 -1.71 9.99
CA GLU A 32 15.74 -0.53 9.87
C GLU A 32 15.82 -0.06 8.40
N PRO A 33 16.16 1.22 8.17
CA PRO A 33 16.45 1.69 6.82
C PRO A 33 17.62 0.91 6.19
N VAL A 34 17.52 0.61 4.90
CA VAL A 34 18.57 -0.09 4.16
C VAL A 34 19.60 0.90 3.59
N SER A 35 20.79 0.37 3.29
CA SER A 35 21.86 1.14 2.68
C SER A 35 21.52 1.56 1.24
N ARG A 36 22.14 2.64 0.77
CA ARG A 36 22.01 3.07 -0.63
C ARG A 36 22.64 2.03 -1.57
N GLU A 37 23.70 1.37 -1.12
CA GLU A 37 24.41 0.34 -1.85
C GLU A 37 23.52 -0.88 -2.17
N LEU A 38 22.66 -1.29 -1.21
CA LEU A 38 21.68 -2.35 -1.45
C LEU A 38 20.70 -1.97 -2.56
N ILE A 39 20.20 -0.73 -2.53
CA ILE A 39 19.29 -0.23 -3.57
C ILE A 39 19.99 -0.19 -4.93
N ASP A 40 21.23 0.31 -4.99
CA ASP A 40 22.00 0.38 -6.24
C ASP A 40 22.31 -1.02 -6.81
N GLU A 41 22.44 -2.04 -5.96
CA GLU A 41 22.56 -3.45 -6.38
C GLU A 41 21.26 -3.94 -7.03
N ILE A 42 20.11 -3.67 -6.41
CA ILE A 42 18.79 -4.06 -6.93
C ILE A 42 18.51 -3.36 -8.25
N GLU A 43 18.70 -2.03 -8.33
CA GLU A 43 18.51 -1.26 -9.55
C GLU A 43 19.39 -1.78 -10.70
N ARG A 44 20.63 -2.21 -10.40
CA ARG A 44 21.54 -2.82 -11.39
C ARG A 44 21.09 -4.21 -11.81
N LYS A 45 20.57 -5.03 -10.90
CA LYS A 45 20.00 -6.35 -11.21
C LYS A 45 18.85 -6.23 -12.20
N TYR A 46 17.96 -5.27 -12.00
CA TYR A 46 16.77 -5.09 -12.84
C TYR A 46 16.95 -4.14 -14.02
N GLY A 47 18.04 -3.36 -14.05
CA GLY A 47 18.27 -2.35 -15.09
C GLY A 47 17.28 -1.20 -15.07
N VAL A 48 16.61 -0.98 -13.94
CA VAL A 48 15.53 -0.01 -13.77
C VAL A 48 15.75 0.74 -12.45
N PRO A 49 15.77 2.08 -12.45
CA PRO A 49 15.82 2.85 -11.22
C PRO A 49 14.48 2.80 -10.48
N PHE A 50 14.54 2.69 -9.17
CA PHE A 50 13.35 2.74 -8.32
C PHE A 50 12.81 4.18 -8.23
N PRO A 51 11.50 4.35 -7.95
CA PRO A 51 10.94 5.68 -7.71
C PRO A 51 11.67 6.41 -6.59
N ALA A 52 11.99 7.69 -6.80
CA ALA A 52 12.89 8.43 -5.90
C ALA A 52 12.34 8.56 -4.46
N ASP A 53 11.02 8.67 -4.32
CA ASP A 53 10.35 8.67 -3.02
C ASP A 53 10.33 7.27 -2.37
N PHE A 54 10.17 6.20 -3.15
CA PHE A 54 10.33 4.84 -2.61
C PHE A 54 11.75 4.60 -2.09
N VAL A 55 12.79 4.99 -2.85
CA VAL A 55 14.19 4.91 -2.39
C VAL A 55 14.41 5.71 -1.11
N ARG A 56 13.83 6.91 -1.00
CA ARG A 56 13.88 7.70 0.23
C ARG A 56 13.28 6.94 1.41
N PHE A 57 12.11 6.32 1.23
CA PHE A 57 11.48 5.54 2.29
C PHE A 57 12.34 4.35 2.73
N LEU A 58 12.86 3.57 1.78
CA LEU A 58 13.71 2.42 2.07
C LEU A 58 14.98 2.83 2.84
N THR A 59 15.59 3.97 2.49
CA THR A 59 16.89 4.40 3.03
C THR A 59 16.80 5.34 4.24
N THR A 60 15.62 5.87 4.57
CA THR A 60 15.46 6.82 5.68
C THR A 60 14.32 6.52 6.65
N ILE A 61 13.30 5.76 6.22
CA ILE A 61 12.13 5.42 7.04
C ILE A 61 12.21 3.97 7.47
N ALA A 62 12.11 3.01 6.55
CA ALA A 62 12.18 1.58 6.86
C ALA A 62 12.46 0.79 5.57
N GLY A 63 13.45 -0.10 5.59
CA GLY A 63 13.74 -0.99 4.46
C GLY A 63 12.71 -2.11 4.30
N LYS A 64 11.98 -2.42 5.37
CA LYS A 64 10.90 -3.41 5.40
C LYS A 64 9.75 -2.91 6.26
N VAL A 65 8.53 -3.12 5.81
CA VAL A 65 7.30 -2.99 6.58
C VAL A 65 6.41 -4.17 6.24
N ASP A 66 5.91 -4.84 7.27
CA ASP A 66 4.93 -5.91 7.15
C ASP A 66 3.92 -5.78 8.29
N ILE A 67 2.81 -5.12 7.97
CA ILE A 67 1.77 -4.80 8.94
C ILE A 67 0.47 -5.30 8.36
N SER A 68 -0.26 -6.10 9.13
CA SER A 68 -1.60 -6.52 8.78
C SER A 68 -2.46 -6.72 10.02
N TRP A 69 -3.74 -6.40 9.90
CA TRP A 69 -4.70 -6.46 10.99
C TRP A 69 -6.09 -6.84 10.48
N GLY A 70 -6.95 -7.31 11.38
CA GLY A 70 -8.36 -7.60 11.10
C GLY A 70 -9.25 -7.33 12.31
N ILE A 71 -10.50 -6.92 12.06
CA ILE A 71 -11.54 -6.73 13.09
C ILE A 71 -12.78 -7.49 12.63
N TYR A 72 -13.03 -8.65 13.24
CA TYR A 72 -14.09 -9.58 12.83
C TYR A 72 -15.15 -9.78 13.94
N THR A 73 -15.53 -8.69 14.60
CA THR A 73 -16.53 -8.75 15.68
C THR A 73 -17.93 -8.36 15.18
N ASP A 74 -18.97 -8.96 15.75
CA ASP A 74 -20.36 -8.62 15.43
C ASP A 74 -20.66 -7.13 15.67
N ASP A 75 -20.06 -6.51 16.68
CA ASP A 75 -20.20 -5.09 16.97
C ASP A 75 -19.59 -4.23 15.86
N TRP A 76 -18.39 -4.60 15.39
CA TRP A 76 -17.72 -3.94 14.28
C TRP A 76 -18.59 -3.93 13.02
N PHE A 77 -19.11 -5.09 12.63
CA PHE A 77 -19.98 -5.19 11.46
C PHE A 77 -21.28 -4.39 11.61
N LYS A 78 -21.89 -4.37 12.81
CA LYS A 78 -23.10 -3.56 13.08
C LYS A 78 -22.83 -2.06 12.99
N ARG A 79 -21.70 -1.59 13.51
CA ARG A 79 -21.29 -0.19 13.37
C ARG A 79 -20.99 0.15 11.91
N GLY A 80 -20.33 -0.77 11.21
CA GLY A 80 -20.01 -0.66 9.79
C GLY A 80 -21.21 -0.45 8.88
N GLN A 81 -22.39 -0.99 9.23
CA GLN A 81 -23.65 -0.77 8.50
C GLN A 81 -24.11 0.70 8.46
N GLN A 82 -23.51 1.58 9.28
CA GLN A 82 -23.77 3.01 9.24
C GLN A 82 -23.01 3.73 8.11
N LEU A 83 -22.01 3.07 7.52
CA LEU A 83 -21.26 3.59 6.38
C LEU A 83 -22.06 3.39 5.08
N PRO A 84 -21.94 4.30 4.10
CA PRO A 84 -22.60 4.16 2.81
C PRO A 84 -21.89 3.16 1.87
N PHE A 85 -20.93 2.40 2.36
CA PHE A 85 -20.11 1.43 1.65
C PHE A 85 -19.75 0.26 2.58
N ASN A 86 -19.19 -0.82 2.03
CA ASN A 86 -18.75 -1.97 2.83
C ASN A 86 -17.68 -1.53 3.82
N CYS A 87 -17.94 -1.75 5.11
CA CYS A 87 -16.99 -1.40 6.15
C CYS A 87 -15.73 -2.24 6.00
N PRO A 88 -14.54 -1.61 5.91
CA PRO A 88 -13.29 -2.34 5.98
C PRO A 88 -13.20 -3.13 7.29
N ASP A 89 -12.83 -4.39 7.18
CA ASP A 89 -12.65 -5.32 8.30
C ASP A 89 -11.20 -5.82 8.42
N ASN A 90 -10.33 -5.37 7.52
CA ASN A 90 -8.91 -5.67 7.52
C ASN A 90 -8.12 -4.53 6.89
N GLY A 91 -6.80 -4.56 7.11
CA GLY A 91 -5.87 -3.65 6.48
C GLY A 91 -4.46 -4.21 6.46
N ARG A 92 -3.65 -3.69 5.54
CA ARG A 92 -2.26 -4.08 5.35
C ARG A 92 -1.42 -2.94 4.79
N LEU A 93 -0.16 -2.92 5.19
CA LEU A 93 0.89 -2.13 4.56
C LEU A 93 2.13 -3.02 4.42
N TYR A 94 2.64 -3.14 3.19
CA TYR A 94 3.77 -4.03 2.92
C TYR A 94 4.76 -3.45 1.91
N TRP A 95 6.04 -3.55 2.25
CA TRP A 95 7.17 -3.53 1.32
C TRP A 95 8.38 -4.18 1.97
N ASP A 96 9.29 -4.71 1.18
CA ASP A 96 10.56 -5.26 1.66
C ASP A 96 11.63 -5.05 0.57
N ALA A 97 12.70 -4.32 0.87
CA ALA A 97 13.79 -4.12 -0.08
C ALA A 97 14.45 -5.45 -0.49
N GLU A 98 14.57 -6.41 0.42
CA GLU A 98 15.22 -7.68 0.14
C GLU A 98 14.33 -8.62 -0.70
N GLN A 99 13.03 -8.31 -0.87
CA GLN A 99 12.15 -9.11 -1.71
C GLN A 99 12.63 -9.20 -3.15
N TYR A 100 13.30 -8.16 -3.65
CA TYR A 100 13.83 -8.08 -5.00
C TYR A 100 15.01 -9.05 -5.26
N PHE A 101 15.44 -9.82 -4.27
CA PHE A 101 16.36 -10.95 -4.48
C PHE A 101 15.64 -12.30 -4.61
N ARG A 102 14.32 -12.37 -4.38
CA ARG A 102 13.53 -13.61 -4.49
C ARG A 102 13.12 -13.87 -5.95
N ASP A 103 13.22 -15.13 -6.38
CA ASP A 103 12.88 -15.56 -7.76
C ASP A 103 11.43 -15.22 -8.15
N GLU A 104 10.51 -15.30 -7.20
CA GLU A 104 9.09 -14.97 -7.40
C GLU A 104 8.90 -13.50 -7.81
N ILE A 105 9.64 -12.58 -7.19
CA ILE A 105 9.57 -11.14 -7.48
C ILE A 105 10.25 -10.83 -8.82
N GLU A 106 11.34 -11.56 -9.11
CA GLU A 106 12.03 -11.44 -10.39
C GLU A 106 11.12 -11.78 -11.57
N TRP A 107 10.25 -12.79 -11.44
CA TRP A 107 9.27 -13.10 -12.47
C TRP A 107 8.40 -11.90 -12.84
N TYR A 108 7.89 -11.15 -11.85
CA TYR A 108 6.99 -10.00 -12.10
C TYR A 108 7.75 -8.81 -12.67
N THR A 109 9.00 -8.63 -12.23
CA THR A 109 9.80 -7.46 -12.60
C THR A 109 10.47 -7.61 -13.96
N GLN A 110 11.01 -8.79 -14.28
CA GLN A 110 11.63 -9.08 -15.58
C GLN A 110 10.61 -9.42 -16.66
N ASN A 111 9.40 -9.83 -16.27
CA ASN A 111 8.30 -10.18 -17.17
C ASN A 111 8.75 -11.12 -18.33
N PRO A 112 9.30 -12.30 -18.02
CA PRO A 112 9.86 -13.20 -19.04
C PRO A 112 8.80 -13.73 -20.04
N ARG A 113 7.52 -13.66 -19.67
CA ARG A 113 6.38 -14.03 -20.53
C ARG A 113 5.86 -12.88 -21.39
N ASN A 114 6.47 -11.70 -21.29
CA ASN A 114 6.09 -10.51 -22.05
C ASN A 114 4.61 -10.14 -21.93
N LEU A 115 4.06 -10.26 -20.72
CA LEU A 115 2.67 -9.93 -20.42
C LEU A 115 2.46 -8.41 -20.54
N PRO A 116 1.49 -7.93 -21.34
CA PRO A 116 1.31 -6.50 -21.59
C PRO A 116 1.07 -5.65 -20.33
N PHE A 117 0.32 -6.15 -19.35
CA PHE A 117 0.01 -5.40 -18.13
C PHE A 117 1.22 -5.17 -17.22
N LEU A 118 2.31 -5.93 -17.41
CA LEU A 118 3.59 -5.76 -16.70
C LEU A 118 4.60 -4.91 -17.48
N HIS A 119 4.27 -4.45 -18.69
CA HIS A 119 5.16 -3.55 -19.42
C HIS A 119 5.32 -2.23 -18.68
N GLN A 120 6.59 -1.86 -18.47
CA GLN A 120 6.96 -0.66 -17.70
C GLN A 120 6.32 -0.64 -16.31
N LYS A 121 6.29 -1.80 -15.63
CA LYS A 121 5.84 -1.92 -14.25
C LYS A 121 6.95 -2.48 -13.36
N LEU A 122 6.92 -2.08 -12.10
CA LEU A 122 7.74 -2.66 -11.04
C LEU A 122 6.81 -3.11 -9.93
N LEU A 123 6.95 -4.36 -9.48
CA LEU A 123 6.16 -4.89 -8.38
C LEU A 123 6.52 -4.16 -7.08
N LEU A 124 5.50 -3.64 -6.37
CA LEU A 124 5.65 -3.12 -5.02
C LEU A 124 5.26 -4.19 -3.99
N SER A 125 4.07 -4.77 -4.15
CA SER A 125 3.48 -5.72 -3.20
C SER A 125 2.56 -6.72 -3.90
N GLN A 126 2.51 -7.95 -3.37
CA GLN A 126 1.51 -8.95 -3.71
C GLN A 126 0.46 -9.03 -2.60
N VAL A 127 -0.80 -9.01 -3.02
CA VAL A 127 -1.96 -9.22 -2.15
C VAL A 127 -2.23 -10.71 -2.06
N GLY A 128 -2.65 -11.20 -0.88
CA GLY A 128 -2.80 -12.64 -0.62
C GLY A 128 -3.82 -13.37 -1.52
N ASN A 129 -4.71 -12.64 -2.19
CA ASN A 129 -5.68 -13.17 -3.14
C ASN A 129 -5.15 -13.28 -4.58
N GLY A 130 -3.92 -12.81 -4.86
CA GLY A 130 -3.33 -12.80 -6.20
C GLY A 130 -3.32 -11.43 -6.89
N ASP A 131 -3.91 -10.40 -6.27
CA ASP A 131 -3.80 -9.03 -6.77
C ASP A 131 -2.37 -8.50 -6.61
N LEU A 132 -2.00 -7.54 -7.46
CA LEU A 132 -0.69 -6.89 -7.45
C LEU A 132 -0.84 -5.39 -7.26
N ILE A 133 0.07 -4.81 -6.49
CA ILE A 133 0.26 -3.36 -6.42
C ILE A 133 1.57 -3.06 -7.12
N LEU A 134 1.52 -2.18 -8.12
CA LEU A 134 2.63 -1.93 -9.06
C LEU A 134 2.95 -0.45 -9.11
N PHE A 135 4.23 -0.12 -9.30
CA PHE A 135 4.63 1.19 -9.79
C PHE A 135 4.44 1.26 -11.30
N ASP A 136 3.88 2.36 -11.79
CA ASP A 136 3.86 2.68 -13.21
C ASP A 136 5.11 3.48 -13.62
N LEU A 137 5.99 2.83 -14.37
CA LEU A 137 7.28 3.39 -14.80
C LEU A 137 7.17 4.15 -16.13
N ALA A 138 6.02 4.13 -16.81
CA ALA A 138 5.84 4.78 -18.10
C ALA A 138 6.06 6.30 -18.07
N PRO A 139 5.61 7.06 -17.04
CA PRO A 139 5.90 8.48 -16.93
C PRO A 139 7.40 8.75 -16.78
N ALA A 140 7.89 9.91 -17.24
CA ALA A 140 9.33 10.23 -17.19
C ALA A 140 9.80 10.77 -15.82
N GLU A 141 8.85 11.15 -14.97
CA GLU A 141 9.06 11.76 -13.66
C GLU A 141 9.78 10.80 -12.69
N SER A 142 10.50 11.35 -11.71
CA SER A 142 11.25 10.55 -10.73
C SER A 142 10.36 9.86 -9.69
N LYS A 143 9.20 10.46 -9.38
CA LYS A 143 8.13 9.81 -8.61
C LYS A 143 7.20 9.11 -9.59
N LYS A 144 6.75 7.91 -9.23
CA LYS A 144 5.95 7.04 -10.12
C LYS A 144 4.58 6.78 -9.53
N PRO A 145 3.50 6.86 -10.32
CA PRO A 145 2.18 6.46 -9.87
C PRO A 145 2.15 5.01 -9.38
N ILE A 146 1.19 4.73 -8.49
CA ILE A 146 0.88 3.38 -8.04
C ILE A 146 -0.44 2.97 -8.66
N VAL A 147 -0.45 1.78 -9.25
CA VAL A 147 -1.62 1.19 -9.88
C VAL A 147 -1.92 -0.17 -9.23
N TYR A 148 -3.20 -0.52 -9.22
CA TYR A 148 -3.69 -1.79 -8.72
C TYR A 148 -4.01 -2.73 -9.88
N CYS A 149 -3.59 -3.98 -9.78
CA CYS A 149 -3.87 -5.03 -10.74
C CYS A 149 -4.67 -6.12 -10.05
N SER A 150 -5.97 -6.17 -10.32
CA SER A 150 -6.82 -7.23 -9.80
C SER A 150 -6.63 -8.53 -10.62
N HIS A 151 -6.63 -9.67 -9.95
CA HIS A 151 -6.63 -11.00 -10.56
C HIS A 151 -8.00 -11.39 -11.14
N ASP A 152 -9.07 -10.83 -10.59
CA ASP A 152 -10.46 -11.22 -10.87
C ASP A 152 -11.26 -10.16 -11.64
N ALA A 153 -10.80 -8.91 -11.67
CA ALA A 153 -11.58 -7.83 -12.27
C ALA A 153 -11.22 -7.54 -13.73
N ASP A 154 -12.24 -7.45 -14.56
CA ASP A 154 -12.17 -6.94 -15.93
C ASP A 154 -12.18 -5.39 -15.94
N TYR A 155 -11.19 -4.75 -15.32
CA TYR A 155 -11.02 -3.30 -15.47
C TYR A 155 -10.45 -2.97 -16.86
N GLU A 156 -10.92 -1.86 -17.47
CA GLU A 156 -10.20 -1.26 -18.60
C GLU A 156 -8.89 -0.65 -18.09
N GLY A 157 -7.82 -1.43 -18.13
CA GLY A 157 -6.50 -1.03 -17.64
C GLY A 157 -6.29 -1.26 -16.15
N LEU A 158 -5.27 -0.60 -15.58
CA LEU A 158 -4.92 -0.71 -14.16
C LEU A 158 -5.34 0.57 -13.44
N PRO A 159 -6.31 0.54 -12.50
CA PRO A 159 -6.71 1.73 -11.77
C PRO A 159 -5.53 2.31 -10.98
N GLN A 160 -5.31 3.62 -11.13
CA GLN A 160 -4.35 4.36 -10.32
C GLN A 160 -4.91 4.55 -8.91
N VAL A 161 -4.10 4.25 -7.89
CA VAL A 161 -4.45 4.38 -6.47
C VAL A 161 -3.64 5.45 -5.76
N ALA A 162 -2.52 5.89 -6.34
CA ALA A 162 -1.81 7.08 -5.87
C ALA A 162 -0.93 7.69 -6.95
N ALA A 163 -0.72 9.00 -6.89
CA ALA A 163 0.23 9.70 -7.76
C ALA A 163 1.71 9.34 -7.49
N CYS A 164 2.04 8.90 -6.28
CA CYS A 164 3.38 8.45 -5.90
C CYS A 164 3.39 7.57 -4.64
N PHE A 165 4.54 6.96 -4.30
CA PHE A 165 4.68 6.11 -3.12
C PHE A 165 4.42 6.85 -1.82
N GLU A 166 4.95 8.06 -1.71
CA GLU A 166 4.75 8.89 -0.51
C GLU A 166 3.26 9.18 -0.28
N ASN A 167 2.54 9.58 -1.33
CA ASN A 167 1.10 9.83 -1.25
C ASN A 167 0.32 8.56 -0.90
N TYR A 168 0.71 7.40 -1.45
CA TYR A 168 0.08 6.12 -1.13
C TYR A 168 0.19 5.80 0.35
N VAL A 169 1.40 5.86 0.91
CA VAL A 169 1.61 5.54 2.34
C VAL A 169 0.93 6.58 3.23
N GLU A 170 1.02 7.87 2.92
CA GLU A 170 0.36 8.92 3.71
C GLU A 170 -1.17 8.76 3.72
N SER A 171 -1.78 8.44 2.57
CA SER A 171 -3.22 8.18 2.49
C SER A 171 -3.61 6.93 3.28
N LEU A 172 -2.86 5.84 3.15
CA LEU A 172 -3.14 4.61 3.89
C LEU A 172 -3.01 4.80 5.40
N LEU A 173 -1.99 5.50 5.89
CA LEU A 173 -1.85 5.79 7.33
C LEU A 173 -3.04 6.55 7.88
N LYS A 174 -3.56 7.54 7.15
CA LYS A 174 -4.76 8.28 7.56
C LYS A 174 -6.01 7.40 7.60
N LEU A 175 -6.05 6.35 6.78
CA LEU A 175 -7.17 5.42 6.68
C LEU A 175 -6.99 4.17 7.54
N GLY A 176 -5.99 4.10 8.43
CA GLY A 176 -5.79 2.92 9.26
C GLY A 176 -5.22 1.71 8.49
N LEU A 177 -4.53 1.94 7.38
CA LEU A 177 -3.95 0.92 6.49
C LEU A 177 -4.97 0.06 5.74
N VAL A 178 -6.17 0.58 5.50
CA VAL A 178 -7.13 -0.08 4.61
C VAL A 178 -6.62 0.01 3.18
N GLY A 179 -6.22 -1.10 2.54
CA GLY A 179 -5.85 -1.00 1.11
C GLY A 179 -4.95 -2.04 0.48
N ASP A 180 -4.92 -3.28 0.95
CA ASP A 180 -4.42 -4.38 0.12
C ASP A 180 -5.53 -5.08 -0.68
N ASP A 181 -6.80 -4.94 -0.33
CA ASP A 181 -7.93 -5.35 -1.20
C ASP A 181 -8.55 -4.12 -1.89
N PHE A 182 -8.71 -4.17 -3.22
CA PHE A 182 -9.35 -3.11 -3.99
C PHE A 182 -10.77 -2.80 -3.51
N TYR A 183 -11.55 -3.81 -3.10
CA TYR A 183 -12.91 -3.58 -2.60
C TYR A 183 -12.93 -2.74 -1.33
N ASN A 184 -11.92 -2.89 -0.48
CA ASN A 184 -11.74 -2.09 0.71
C ASN A 184 -11.22 -0.68 0.37
N LEU A 185 -10.44 -0.54 -0.70
CA LEU A 185 -9.82 0.72 -1.12
C LEU A 185 -10.75 1.62 -1.94
N GLU A 186 -11.58 1.02 -2.80
CA GLU A 186 -12.43 1.68 -3.79
C GLU A 186 -13.29 2.82 -3.21
N PRO A 187 -13.93 2.68 -2.04
CA PRO A 187 -14.71 3.77 -1.45
C PRO A 187 -13.91 5.03 -1.15
N PHE A 188 -12.59 4.93 -1.09
CA PHE A 188 -11.65 6.01 -0.79
C PHE A 188 -10.91 6.53 -2.02
N LEU A 189 -11.18 6.00 -3.22
CA LEU A 189 -10.58 6.49 -4.45
C LEU A 189 -11.29 7.75 -4.95
N ASN A 190 -10.51 8.73 -5.38
CA ASN A 190 -10.99 9.87 -6.13
C ASN A 190 -10.59 9.66 -7.61
N TYR A 191 -11.55 9.26 -8.44
CA TYR A 191 -11.32 8.95 -9.86
C TYR A 191 -10.89 10.16 -10.70
N GLU A 192 -11.20 11.40 -10.27
CA GLU A 192 -10.73 12.59 -10.98
C GLU A 192 -9.22 12.80 -10.81
N THR A 193 -8.69 12.41 -9.65
CA THR A 193 -7.26 12.53 -9.31
C THR A 193 -6.47 11.23 -9.45
N GLY A 194 -7.16 10.10 -9.61
CA GLY A 194 -6.57 8.76 -9.64
C GLY A 194 -5.81 8.42 -8.35
N SER A 195 -6.25 8.93 -7.20
CA SER A 195 -5.57 8.73 -5.93
C SER A 195 -6.55 8.45 -4.80
N ILE A 196 -6.08 7.73 -3.77
CA ILE A 196 -6.78 7.60 -2.49
C ILE A 196 -6.86 9.00 -1.85
N ASP A 197 -8.09 9.44 -1.61
CA ASP A 197 -8.40 10.72 -0.96
C ASP A 197 -8.86 10.47 0.47
N ALA A 198 -7.95 10.68 1.42
CA ALA A 198 -8.22 10.48 2.84
C ALA A 198 -9.06 11.60 3.49
N GLU A 199 -9.46 12.62 2.73
CA GLU A 199 -10.27 13.74 3.19
C GLU A 199 -11.68 13.78 2.57
N GLN A 200 -11.97 12.88 1.62
CA GLN A 200 -13.30 12.78 1.03
C GLN A 200 -14.36 12.31 2.05
N PRO A 201 -15.67 12.51 1.77
CA PRO A 201 -16.72 12.18 2.72
C PRO A 201 -16.69 10.74 3.26
N ASN A 202 -16.41 9.75 2.39
CA ASN A 202 -16.29 8.35 2.80
C ASN A 202 -15.10 8.12 3.75
N ALA A 203 -13.95 8.69 3.44
CA ALA A 203 -12.75 8.62 4.28
C ALA A 203 -12.98 9.28 5.64
N VAL A 204 -13.64 10.44 5.69
CA VAL A 204 -13.97 11.13 6.94
C VAL A 204 -14.96 10.31 7.78
N ALA A 205 -15.97 9.70 7.16
CA ALA A 205 -16.92 8.83 7.87
C ALA A 205 -16.22 7.61 8.46
N TRP A 206 -15.37 6.94 7.67
CA TRP A 206 -14.55 5.82 8.10
C TRP A 206 -13.62 6.20 9.27
N ARG A 207 -12.85 7.27 9.12
CA ARG A 207 -11.88 7.72 10.13
C ARG A 207 -12.54 8.04 11.46
N LYS A 208 -13.76 8.57 11.46
CA LYS A 208 -14.56 8.77 12.68
C LYS A 208 -15.00 7.46 13.30
N LEU A 209 -15.45 6.50 12.48
CA LEU A 209 -15.89 5.19 12.96
C LEU A 209 -14.75 4.37 13.56
N PHE A 210 -13.59 4.34 12.89
CA PHE A 210 -12.36 3.68 13.35
C PHE A 210 -11.66 4.48 14.48
N GLY A 211 -11.94 5.79 14.53
CA GLY A 211 -11.50 6.77 15.52
C GLY A 211 -10.04 7.21 15.40
N LEU A 212 -9.67 7.55 14.16
CA LEU A 212 -8.48 8.34 13.80
C LEU A 212 -8.82 9.84 13.62
N MET A 213 -10.00 10.26 14.09
CA MET A 213 -10.49 11.65 14.08
C MET A 213 -11.25 11.97 15.36
#